data_AF-A0A3N5KER5-F1
#
_entry.id   AF-A0A3N5KER5-F1
#
_cell.length_a   1.000
_cell.length_b   1.000
_cell.length_c   1.000
_cell.angle_alpha   90.00
_cell.angle_beta   90.00
_cell.angle_gamma   90.00
#
_symmetry.space_group_name_H-M   'P 1'
#
loop_
_entity.id
_entity.type
_entity.pdbx_description
1 polymer ?
#
loop_
_entity_poly.entity_id
_entity_poly.type
_entity_poly.pdbx_seq_one_letter_code
_entity_poly.pdbx_strand_id
1 'polypeptide(L)'
;MSTQTILFFLLLVPILNSTVNVDRKMAVLVYPLGKVGESVGEPGQLVYITFSDTIRQKVTLEINDKFYPNIDDNCIIPYDTMFTASRAYLYLLNHERNLWSQDILIEAKNAFLFAKNICALFPRHPLYEDIYALLCKNVEEYESIESYGKTNYPESISILNKYLLDFPNGKYKDQIEWQLVTLKNDLYEYEGSETGPLNQIEAYETYLNNHIRSTYSDAIKLEIARLYRIASECVEHKYYDRKHDNINIDYAIKLSSKAVAIYKLLVSSPDVKIRESAKVALFNITHNRKTYIGNNDW
;
A
#
# COMPACT_ATOMS: atom_id res chain seq x y z
N MET A 1 22.85 -54.94 64.37
CA MET A 1 21.53 -54.46 63.92
C MET A 1 21.72 -52.99 63.50
N SER A 2 22.13 -52.66 62.26
CA SER A 2 21.32 -52.58 61.02
C SER A 2 19.96 -51.93 61.33
N THR A 3 19.61 -50.73 60.89
CA THR A 3 19.47 -50.23 59.50
C THR A 3 19.10 -48.73 59.57
N GLN A 4 19.14 -48.01 58.44
CA GLN A 4 18.82 -46.58 58.21
C GLN A 4 20.05 -45.66 58.38
N THR A 5 20.53 -44.90 57.39
CA THR A 5 19.81 -44.10 56.38
C THR A 5 20.69 -43.88 55.15
N ILE A 6 20.17 -44.27 53.99
CA ILE A 6 20.57 -43.81 52.66
C ILE A 6 20.06 -42.36 52.51
N LEU A 7 20.87 -41.50 51.87
CA LEU A 7 20.63 -40.12 51.39
C LEU A 7 21.56 -39.09 52.03
N PHE A 8 22.82 -39.04 51.57
CA PHE A 8 23.63 -37.82 51.66
C PHE A 8 24.57 -37.68 50.47
N PHE A 9 24.12 -38.13 49.30
CA PHE A 9 24.57 -37.67 47.99
C PHE A 9 23.34 -37.00 47.35
N LEU A 10 23.40 -35.68 47.09
CA LEU A 10 22.45 -34.84 46.33
C LEU A 10 21.94 -33.55 47.02
N LEU A 11 22.68 -32.94 47.95
CA LEU A 11 22.25 -31.64 48.51
C LEU A 11 23.27 -30.51 48.47
N LEU A 12 24.32 -30.61 47.65
CA LEU A 12 25.25 -29.51 47.39
C LEU A 12 25.71 -29.45 45.93
N VAL A 13 24.77 -29.58 45.00
CA VAL A 13 24.80 -28.70 43.82
C VAL A 13 23.81 -27.59 44.17
N PRO A 14 24.26 -26.43 44.70
CA PRO A 14 23.44 -25.25 44.50
C PRO A 14 23.31 -25.17 42.99
N ILE A 15 22.06 -25.29 42.55
CA ILE A 15 21.60 -24.82 41.26
C ILE A 15 22.18 -23.42 41.14
N LEU A 16 23.31 -23.33 40.47
CA LEU A 16 23.75 -22.17 39.73
C LEU A 16 22.68 -21.96 38.67
N ASN A 17 21.51 -21.50 39.10
CA ASN A 17 20.84 -20.39 38.45
C ASN A 17 21.78 -19.20 38.61
N SER A 18 22.99 -19.28 38.02
CA SER A 18 23.50 -18.14 37.31
C SER A 18 22.39 -17.84 36.33
N THR A 19 21.53 -16.89 36.71
CA THR A 19 20.92 -16.00 35.74
C THR A 19 22.10 -15.45 34.96
N VAL A 20 22.55 -16.21 33.94
CA VAL A 20 23.32 -15.68 32.86
C VAL A 20 22.47 -14.51 32.45
N ASN A 21 22.95 -13.31 32.75
CA ASN A 21 22.29 -12.08 32.36
C ASN A 21 22.53 -12.04 30.85
N VAL A 22 21.77 -12.86 30.13
CA VAL A 22 21.75 -12.90 28.68
C VAL A 22 21.31 -11.49 28.32
N ASP A 23 22.20 -10.72 27.72
CA ASP A 23 21.96 -9.32 27.34
C ASP A 23 20.83 -9.29 26.31
N ARG A 24 19.59 -9.27 26.81
CA ARG A 24 18.37 -9.27 26.00
C ARG A 24 18.23 -7.88 25.41
N LYS A 25 18.37 -7.80 24.08
CA LYS A 25 18.12 -6.56 23.35
C LYS A 25 16.75 -6.62 22.72
N MET A 26 16.07 -5.47 22.62
CA MET A 26 14.81 -5.39 21.89
C MET A 26 15.08 -5.17 20.39
N ALA A 27 14.21 -5.68 19.55
CA ALA A 27 14.20 -5.42 18.12
C ALA A 27 12.76 -5.39 17.59
N VAL A 28 12.59 -4.87 16.39
CA VAL A 28 11.36 -4.94 15.62
C VAL A 28 11.53 -5.99 14.53
N LEU A 29 10.56 -6.89 14.42
CA LEU A 29 10.52 -7.90 13.38
C LEU A 29 10.15 -7.27 12.03
N VAL A 30 10.88 -7.55 10.96
CA VAL A 30 10.61 -6.99 9.62
C VAL A 30 9.67 -7.88 8.81
N TYR A 31 9.84 -9.20 8.92
CA TYR A 31 9.06 -10.21 8.20
C TYR A 31 8.43 -11.20 9.19
N PRO A 32 7.26 -11.77 8.90
CA PRO A 32 6.70 -12.76 9.79
C PRO A 32 7.64 -13.96 9.89
N LEU A 33 7.81 -14.50 11.10
CA LEU A 33 8.48 -15.78 11.25
C LEU A 33 7.46 -16.88 11.02
N GLY A 34 7.78 -17.86 10.19
CA GLY A 34 6.92 -19.01 9.99
C GLY A 34 7.70 -20.30 9.77
N LYS A 35 7.14 -21.41 10.26
CA LYS A 35 7.29 -22.72 9.62
C LYS A 35 6.06 -22.93 8.75
N VAL A 36 6.15 -23.80 7.74
CA VAL A 36 5.04 -24.15 6.85
C VAL A 36 3.77 -24.41 7.68
N GLY A 37 2.78 -23.51 7.57
CA GLY A 37 1.46 -23.62 8.21
C GLY A 37 1.20 -22.74 9.45
N GLU A 38 2.19 -22.12 10.08
CA GLU A 38 1.98 -21.27 11.27
C GLU A 38 2.89 -20.02 11.27
N SER A 39 2.29 -18.83 11.37
CA SER A 39 3.00 -17.57 11.65
C SER A 39 3.18 -17.42 13.17
N VAL A 40 4.42 -17.16 13.57
CA VAL A 40 4.88 -17.08 14.96
C VAL A 40 4.96 -15.65 15.47
N GLY A 41 5.13 -14.69 14.56
CA GLY A 41 5.26 -13.28 14.88
C GLY A 41 4.87 -12.42 13.68
N GLU A 42 4.41 -11.20 13.96
CA GLU A 42 3.91 -10.27 12.95
C GLU A 42 4.96 -9.23 12.57
N PRO A 43 4.98 -8.76 11.30
CA PRO A 43 5.80 -7.62 10.91
C PRO A 43 5.53 -6.39 11.77
N GLY A 44 6.59 -5.73 12.22
CA GLY A 44 6.54 -4.57 13.10
C GLY A 44 6.37 -4.91 14.58
N GLN A 45 6.29 -6.20 14.96
CA GLN A 45 6.20 -6.62 16.35
C GLN A 45 7.53 -6.41 17.10
N LEU A 46 7.45 -5.97 18.35
CA LEU A 46 8.60 -5.97 19.27
C LEU A 46 8.94 -7.38 19.73
N VAL A 47 10.21 -7.74 19.63
CA VAL A 47 10.77 -9.04 20.00
C VAL A 47 12.04 -8.84 20.83
N TYR A 48 12.39 -9.83 21.65
CA TYR A 48 13.70 -9.86 22.32
C TYR A 48 14.67 -10.70 21.52
N ILE A 49 15.92 -10.26 21.45
CA ILE A 49 16.98 -10.90 20.67
C ILE A 49 18.17 -11.19 21.57
N THR A 50 18.81 -12.31 21.29
CA THR A 50 20.12 -12.69 21.85
C THR A 50 21.06 -12.99 20.69
N PHE A 51 22.24 -12.39 20.70
CA PHE A 51 23.29 -12.66 19.71
C PHE A 51 24.08 -13.91 20.12
N SER A 52 24.33 -14.82 19.18
CA SER A 52 25.28 -15.90 19.41
C SER A 52 26.69 -15.43 19.10
N ASP A 53 27.64 -15.61 20.02
CA ASP A 53 29.04 -15.16 19.92
C ASP A 53 29.87 -15.78 18.77
N THR A 54 29.28 -16.64 17.93
CA THR A 54 29.98 -17.45 16.93
C THR A 54 29.65 -17.03 15.49
N ILE A 55 30.28 -15.94 15.05
CA ILE A 55 30.77 -15.67 13.66
C ILE A 55 29.74 -15.70 12.51
N ARG A 56 28.45 -15.93 12.75
CA ARG A 56 27.40 -15.76 11.73
C ARG A 56 26.32 -14.85 12.27
N GLN A 57 25.86 -13.94 11.42
CA GLN A 57 24.75 -12.99 11.55
C GLN A 57 23.42 -13.71 11.86
N LYS A 58 23.39 -14.39 13.00
CA LYS A 58 22.30 -15.22 13.45
C LYS A 58 21.93 -14.82 14.86
N VAL A 59 20.65 -14.61 15.06
CA VAL A 59 20.07 -14.22 16.34
C VAL A 59 19.09 -15.29 16.81
N THR A 60 18.96 -15.40 18.13
CA THR A 60 17.85 -16.12 18.74
C THR A 60 16.78 -15.10 19.09
N LEU A 61 15.58 -15.29 18.54
CA LEU A 61 14.42 -14.46 18.83
C LEU A 61 13.57 -15.10 19.93
N GLU A 62 13.07 -14.29 20.85
CA GLU A 62 12.10 -14.67 21.87
C GLU A 62 10.78 -13.95 21.57
N ILE A 63 9.74 -14.74 21.28
CA ILE A 63 8.38 -14.28 20.96
C ILE A 63 7.41 -15.11 21.78
N ASN A 64 6.57 -14.46 22.61
CA ASN A 64 5.57 -15.13 23.45
C ASN A 64 6.16 -16.32 24.25
N ASP A 65 7.29 -16.09 24.95
CA ASP A 65 8.05 -17.06 25.74
C ASP A 65 8.59 -18.28 24.96
N LYS A 66 8.60 -18.22 23.63
CA LYS A 66 9.18 -19.24 22.75
C LYS A 66 10.45 -18.71 22.08
N PHE A 67 11.46 -19.58 21.98
CA PHE A 67 12.76 -19.25 21.39
C PHE A 67 12.91 -19.80 19.98
N TYR A 68 13.34 -18.94 19.06
CA TYR A 68 13.54 -19.22 17.64
C TYR A 68 15.02 -18.96 17.30
N PRO A 69 15.87 -20.00 17.31
CA PRO A 69 17.30 -19.84 17.05
C PRO A 69 17.58 -19.70 15.55
N ASN A 70 18.79 -19.22 15.22
CA ASN A 70 19.34 -19.18 13.86
C ASN A 70 18.62 -18.26 12.86
N ILE A 71 17.99 -17.18 13.33
CA ILE A 71 17.30 -16.20 12.48
C ILE A 71 18.31 -15.22 11.90
N ASP A 72 18.16 -14.89 10.61
CA ASP A 72 19.00 -13.91 9.92
C ASP A 72 18.81 -12.50 10.52
N ASP A 73 19.89 -11.74 10.70
CA ASP A 73 19.81 -10.39 11.27
C ASP A 73 19.07 -9.39 10.36
N ASN A 74 18.96 -9.70 9.06
CA ASN A 74 18.18 -8.91 8.10
C ASN A 74 16.66 -9.01 8.34
N CYS A 75 16.20 -9.97 9.15
CA CYS A 75 14.80 -10.11 9.53
C CYS A 75 14.37 -9.16 10.65
N ILE A 76 15.30 -8.38 11.23
CA ILE A 76 15.03 -7.52 12.38
C ILE A 76 15.65 -6.12 12.22
N ILE A 77 15.05 -5.15 12.90
CA ILE A 77 15.63 -3.82 13.12
C ILE A 77 15.87 -3.67 14.62
N PRO A 78 17.11 -3.48 15.08
CA PRO A 78 17.39 -3.22 16.49
C PRO A 78 16.52 -2.07 17.02
N TYR A 79 15.96 -2.25 18.21
CA TYR A 79 15.07 -1.26 18.81
C TYR A 79 15.87 -0.15 19.46
N ASP A 80 15.59 1.07 19.00
CA ASP A 80 16.09 2.33 19.48
C ASP A 80 15.04 3.41 19.16
N THR A 81 14.71 4.22 20.15
CA THR A 81 13.61 5.19 20.05
C THR A 81 13.83 6.29 19.01
N MET A 82 15.07 6.50 18.56
CA MET A 82 15.44 7.51 17.56
C MET A 82 15.79 6.88 16.20
N PHE A 83 16.38 5.69 16.19
CA PHE A 83 16.87 5.07 14.95
C PHE A 83 15.89 4.07 14.32
N THR A 84 15.06 3.37 15.11
CA THR A 84 14.19 2.32 14.57
C THR A 84 13.16 2.86 13.59
N ALA A 85 12.49 3.96 13.92
CA ALA A 85 11.51 4.58 13.03
C ALA A 85 12.15 5.05 11.71
N SER A 86 13.36 5.60 11.77
CA SER A 86 14.12 6.02 10.57
C SER A 86 14.51 4.82 9.69
N ARG A 87 14.95 3.71 10.28
CA ARG A 87 15.24 2.47 9.54
C ARG A 87 13.98 1.85 8.95
N ALA A 88 12.88 1.83 9.71
CA ALA A 88 11.60 1.34 9.23
C ALA A 88 11.06 2.18 8.06
N TYR A 89 11.21 3.50 8.13
CA TYR A 89 10.86 4.41 7.04
C TYR A 89 11.67 4.11 5.77
N LEU A 90 13.00 3.98 5.89
CA LEU A 90 13.86 3.63 4.75
C LEU A 90 13.55 2.25 4.19
N TYR A 91 13.22 1.29 5.05
CA TYR A 91 12.79 -0.04 4.64
C TYR A 91 11.50 0.06 3.81
N LEU A 92 10.47 0.73 4.31
CA LEU A 92 9.19 0.92 3.61
C LEU A 92 9.33 1.69 2.28
N LEU A 93 10.26 2.66 2.21
CA LEU A 93 10.54 3.40 0.98
C LEU A 93 11.21 2.56 -0.10
N ASN A 94 12.17 1.71 0.29
CA ASN A 94 13.02 0.95 -0.63
C ASN A 94 12.57 -0.49 -0.80
N HIS A 95 11.43 -0.88 -0.24
CA HIS A 95 10.90 -2.22 -0.39
C HIS A 95 10.41 -2.42 -1.83
N GLU A 96 11.33 -2.84 -2.71
CA GLU A 96 11.02 -3.26 -4.07
C GLU A 96 10.27 -4.58 -4.00
N ARG A 97 8.95 -4.51 -4.22
CA ARG A 97 8.11 -5.70 -4.33
C ARG A 97 8.30 -6.31 -5.70
N ASN A 98 8.54 -7.61 -5.74
CA ASN A 98 8.53 -8.31 -7.01
C ASN A 98 7.07 -8.58 -7.39
N LEU A 99 6.49 -7.71 -8.22
CA LEU A 99 5.09 -7.83 -8.68
C LEU A 99 4.79 -9.13 -9.44
N TRP A 100 5.83 -9.92 -9.77
CA TRP A 100 5.73 -11.21 -10.45
C TRP A 100 5.97 -12.40 -9.50
N SER A 101 6.12 -12.17 -8.20
CA SER A 101 6.25 -13.25 -7.23
C SER A 101 4.88 -13.93 -7.00
N GLN A 102 4.91 -15.25 -6.75
CA GLN A 102 3.71 -15.99 -6.34
C GLN A 102 3.18 -15.52 -4.98
N ASP A 103 3.99 -14.74 -4.24
CA ASP A 103 3.75 -14.32 -2.87
C ASP A 103 3.40 -12.82 -2.73
N ILE A 104 3.06 -12.14 -3.84
CA ILE A 104 2.80 -10.68 -3.86
C ILE A 104 1.76 -10.25 -2.81
N LEU A 105 0.71 -11.04 -2.60
CA LEU A 105 -0.32 -10.77 -1.58
C LEU A 105 0.27 -10.81 -0.16
N ILE A 106 1.15 -11.78 0.10
CA ILE A 106 1.82 -11.94 1.40
C ILE A 106 2.79 -10.77 1.63
N GLU A 107 3.57 -10.40 0.61
CA GLU A 107 4.47 -9.24 0.66
C GLU A 107 3.70 -7.94 0.95
N ALA A 108 2.60 -7.70 0.23
CA ALA A 108 1.77 -6.51 0.42
C ALA A 108 1.15 -6.45 1.81
N LYS A 109 0.61 -7.58 2.30
CA LYS A 109 0.09 -7.70 3.65
C LYS A 109 1.16 -7.44 4.70
N ASN A 110 2.36 -8.00 4.52
CA ASN A 110 3.45 -7.83 5.47
C ASN A 110 3.93 -6.38 5.56
N ALA A 111 4.04 -5.70 4.43
CA ALA A 111 4.43 -4.29 4.39
C ALA A 111 3.36 -3.38 5.03
N PHE A 112 2.08 -3.66 4.79
CA PHE A 112 0.95 -3.01 5.49
C PHE A 112 1.04 -3.20 7.01
N LEU A 113 1.16 -4.44 7.49
CA LEU A 113 1.26 -4.74 8.92
C LEU A 113 2.49 -4.09 9.56
N PHE A 114 3.63 -4.14 8.86
CA PHE A 114 4.85 -3.48 9.31
C PHE A 114 4.64 -1.97 9.50
N ALA A 115 4.10 -1.27 8.50
CA ALA A 115 3.82 0.16 8.60
C ALA A 115 2.83 0.49 9.74
N LYS A 116 1.76 -0.32 9.88
CA LYS A 116 0.74 -0.16 10.91
C LYS A 116 1.33 -0.28 12.31
N ASN A 117 2.14 -1.30 12.53
CA ASN A 117 2.76 -1.58 13.82
C ASN A 117 3.87 -0.56 14.16
N ILE A 118 4.65 -0.09 13.17
CA ILE A 118 5.62 0.99 13.38
C ILE A 118 4.91 2.29 13.78
N CYS A 119 3.78 2.65 13.14
CA CYS A 119 2.98 3.81 13.54
C CYS A 119 2.50 3.70 15.00
N ALA A 120 2.08 2.49 15.42
CA ALA A 120 1.64 2.25 16.79
C ALA A 120 2.79 2.33 17.82
N LEU A 121 3.99 1.89 17.44
CA LEU A 121 5.17 1.93 18.30
C LEU A 121 5.75 3.34 18.48
N PHE A 122 5.69 4.18 17.43
CA PHE A 122 6.35 5.48 17.40
C PHE A 122 5.41 6.67 17.11
N PRO A 123 4.28 6.83 17.84
CA PRO A 123 3.25 7.84 17.53
C PRO A 123 3.69 9.30 17.76
N ARG A 124 4.85 9.51 18.40
CA ARG A 124 5.42 10.83 18.71
C ARG A 124 6.74 11.10 17.99
N HIS A 125 7.19 10.20 17.13
CA HIS A 125 8.45 10.36 16.43
C HIS A 125 8.32 11.42 15.33
N PRO A 126 9.37 12.22 15.02
CA PRO A 126 9.30 13.24 13.97
C PRO A 126 8.88 12.73 12.59
N LEU A 127 9.19 11.46 12.28
CA LEU A 127 8.79 10.79 11.02
C LEU A 127 7.38 10.16 11.07
N TYR A 128 6.61 10.35 12.14
CA TYR A 128 5.33 9.68 12.30
C TYR A 128 4.38 9.94 11.13
N GLU A 129 4.27 11.20 10.69
CA GLU A 129 3.45 11.57 9.54
C GLU A 129 3.92 10.91 8.23
N ASP A 130 5.24 10.90 7.96
CA ASP A 130 5.80 10.28 6.76
C ASP A 130 5.56 8.77 6.72
N ILE A 131 5.69 8.09 7.87
CA ILE A 131 5.40 6.66 7.99
C ILE A 131 3.90 6.41 7.87
N TYR A 132 3.05 7.30 8.39
CA TYR A 132 1.60 7.18 8.25
C TYR A 132 1.17 7.34 6.79
N ALA A 133 1.76 8.27 6.04
CA ALA A 133 1.52 8.40 4.60
C ALA A 133 1.92 7.12 3.84
N LEU A 134 3.01 6.47 4.24
CA LEU A 134 3.37 5.15 3.72
C LEU A 134 2.36 4.07 4.14
N LEU A 135 1.82 4.10 5.36
CA LEU A 135 0.75 3.20 5.78
C LEU A 135 -0.49 3.34 4.87
N CYS A 136 -0.93 4.56 4.57
CA CYS A 136 -2.03 4.83 3.62
C CYS A 136 -1.77 4.21 2.23
N LYS A 137 -0.54 4.30 1.72
CA LYS A 137 -0.17 3.66 0.46
C LYS A 137 -0.17 2.13 0.55
N ASN A 138 0.41 1.58 1.61
CA ASN A 138 0.59 0.13 1.75
C ASN A 138 -0.75 -0.59 1.98
N VAL A 139 -1.71 0.02 2.68
CA VAL A 139 -3.05 -0.58 2.85
C VAL A 139 -3.84 -0.63 1.55
N GLU A 140 -3.80 0.44 0.74
CA GLU A 140 -4.48 0.46 -0.56
C GLU A 140 -3.93 -0.62 -1.49
N GLU A 141 -2.60 -0.73 -1.56
CA GLU A 141 -1.97 -1.74 -2.39
C GLU A 141 -2.32 -3.17 -1.92
N TYR A 142 -2.34 -3.41 -0.61
CA TYR A 142 -2.76 -4.69 -0.05
C TYR A 142 -4.22 -5.02 -0.41
N GLU A 143 -5.16 -4.12 -0.14
CA GLU A 143 -6.58 -4.38 -0.43
C GLU A 143 -6.83 -4.49 -1.94
N SER A 144 -6.11 -3.73 -2.78
CA SER A 144 -6.19 -3.84 -4.23
C SER A 144 -5.73 -5.20 -4.74
N ILE A 145 -4.68 -5.77 -4.17
CA ILE A 145 -4.20 -7.11 -4.55
C ILE A 145 -5.15 -8.19 -4.01
N GLU A 146 -5.57 -8.07 -2.74
CA GLU A 146 -6.48 -9.02 -2.08
C GLU A 146 -7.84 -9.11 -2.79
N SER A 147 -8.34 -7.97 -3.26
CA SER A 147 -9.63 -7.88 -3.93
C SER A 147 -9.56 -8.19 -5.43
N TYR A 148 -8.37 -8.46 -5.98
CA TYR A 148 -8.11 -8.54 -7.42
C TYR A 148 -8.58 -7.27 -8.16
N GLY A 149 -8.39 -6.10 -7.54
CA GLY A 149 -8.80 -4.80 -8.09
C GLY A 149 -10.27 -4.44 -7.85
N LYS A 150 -11.07 -5.27 -7.18
CA LYS A 150 -12.45 -4.92 -6.80
C LYS A 150 -12.47 -3.75 -5.82
N THR A 151 -13.54 -2.97 -5.87
CA THR A 151 -13.72 -1.72 -5.12
C THR A 151 -14.23 -1.95 -3.69
N ASN A 152 -14.38 -0.85 -2.93
CA ASN A 152 -14.90 -0.73 -1.54
C ASN A 152 -13.85 -0.62 -0.42
N TYR A 153 -12.57 -0.92 -0.67
CA TYR A 153 -11.37 -0.72 0.19
C TYR A 153 -11.60 -0.13 1.60
N PRO A 154 -12.27 -0.87 2.51
CA PRO A 154 -12.77 -0.28 3.75
C PRO A 154 -11.65 0.07 4.74
N GLU A 155 -10.59 -0.73 4.82
CA GLU A 155 -9.46 -0.44 5.71
C GLU A 155 -8.69 0.78 5.17
N SER A 156 -8.49 0.88 3.85
CA SER A 156 -7.87 2.04 3.22
C SER A 156 -8.65 3.31 3.50
N ILE A 157 -9.97 3.30 3.26
CA ILE A 157 -10.85 4.43 3.55
C ILE A 157 -10.75 4.83 5.03
N SER A 158 -10.78 3.86 5.94
CA SER A 158 -10.66 4.11 7.39
C SER A 158 -9.33 4.80 7.75
N ILE A 159 -8.21 4.26 7.26
CA ILE A 159 -6.86 4.78 7.53
C ILE A 159 -6.65 6.17 6.91
N LEU A 160 -7.14 6.40 5.68
CA LEU A 160 -7.07 7.69 5.01
C LEU A 160 -7.87 8.77 5.78
N ASN A 161 -9.10 8.45 6.21
CA ASN A 161 -9.88 9.36 7.04
C ASN A 161 -9.17 9.68 8.36
N LYS A 162 -8.52 8.67 8.98
CA LYS A 162 -7.74 8.87 10.20
C LYS A 162 -6.53 9.77 9.97
N TYR A 163 -5.80 9.61 8.86
CA TYR A 163 -4.73 10.53 8.49
C TYR A 163 -5.23 11.97 8.39
N LEU A 164 -6.34 12.21 7.70
CA LEU A 164 -6.89 13.56 7.54
C LEU A 164 -7.37 14.18 8.85
N LEU A 165 -7.81 13.36 9.80
CA LEU A 165 -8.17 13.77 11.16
C LEU A 165 -6.93 14.14 12.00
N ASP A 166 -5.92 13.27 11.97
CA ASP A 166 -4.71 13.43 12.79
C ASP A 166 -3.78 14.54 12.23
N PHE A 167 -3.80 14.76 10.91
CA PHE A 167 -2.97 15.73 10.19
C PHE A 167 -3.79 16.69 9.30
N PRO A 168 -4.65 17.55 9.88
CA PRO A 168 -5.54 18.43 9.11
C PRO A 168 -4.81 19.51 8.30
N ASN A 169 -3.51 19.72 8.56
CA ASN A 169 -2.60 20.57 7.80
C ASN A 169 -1.33 19.79 7.40
N GLY A 170 -1.43 18.48 7.27
CA GLY A 170 -0.32 17.59 6.96
C GLY A 170 0.32 17.88 5.60
N LYS A 171 1.61 17.56 5.50
CA LYS A 171 2.40 17.63 4.26
C LYS A 171 1.76 16.83 3.12
N TYR A 172 1.11 15.71 3.41
CA TYR A 172 0.50 14.83 2.41
C TYR A 172 -1.02 14.99 2.29
N LYS A 173 -1.61 15.98 2.95
CA LYS A 173 -3.07 16.17 2.99
C LYS A 173 -3.71 16.17 1.59
N ASP A 174 -3.23 17.00 0.68
CA ASP A 174 -3.78 17.15 -0.68
C ASP A 174 -3.74 15.82 -1.45
N GLN A 175 -2.63 15.06 -1.30
CA GLN A 175 -2.50 13.72 -1.87
C GLN A 175 -3.55 12.76 -1.31
N ILE A 176 -3.70 12.75 0.01
CA ILE A 176 -4.55 11.80 0.74
C ILE A 176 -6.04 12.13 0.54
N GLU A 177 -6.41 13.40 0.48
CA GLU A 177 -7.75 13.84 0.10
C GLU A 177 -8.11 13.38 -1.30
N TRP A 178 -7.20 13.57 -2.26
CA TRP A 178 -7.40 13.10 -3.62
C TRP A 178 -7.55 11.57 -3.69
N GLN A 179 -6.64 10.83 -3.04
CA GLN A 179 -6.69 9.37 -2.96
C GLN A 179 -8.02 8.87 -2.38
N LEU A 180 -8.50 9.49 -1.30
CA LEU A 180 -9.79 9.15 -0.70
C LEU A 180 -10.98 9.40 -1.65
N VAL A 181 -10.93 10.47 -2.44
CA VAL A 181 -11.95 10.77 -3.45
C VAL A 181 -11.93 9.72 -4.56
N THR A 182 -10.74 9.32 -5.03
CA THR A 182 -10.62 8.24 -6.02
C THR A 182 -11.23 6.96 -5.50
N LEU A 183 -10.81 6.46 -4.32
CA LEU A 183 -11.30 5.17 -3.79
C LEU A 183 -12.82 5.15 -3.55
N LYS A 184 -13.41 6.28 -3.13
CA LYS A 184 -14.87 6.38 -2.91
C LYS A 184 -15.68 6.36 -4.19
N ASN A 185 -15.07 6.73 -5.31
CA ASN A 185 -15.74 6.81 -6.61
C ASN A 185 -15.24 5.75 -7.59
N ASP A 186 -14.23 4.95 -7.22
CA ASP A 186 -13.65 3.96 -8.11
C ASP A 186 -14.67 2.86 -8.47
N LEU A 187 -14.59 2.38 -9.71
CA LEU A 187 -15.47 1.36 -10.26
C LEU A 187 -14.60 0.22 -10.79
N TYR A 188 -14.90 -1.00 -10.33
CA TYR A 188 -14.15 -2.20 -10.71
C TYR A 188 -14.16 -2.38 -12.24
N GLU A 189 -15.34 -2.27 -12.84
CA GLU A 189 -15.56 -2.28 -14.29
C GLU A 189 -16.71 -1.33 -14.63
N TYR A 190 -16.67 -0.73 -15.83
CA TYR A 190 -17.75 0.13 -16.32
C TYR A 190 -18.82 -0.63 -17.13
N GLU A 191 -18.60 -1.92 -17.42
CA GLU A 191 -19.53 -2.82 -18.14
C GLU A 191 -20.05 -2.22 -19.47
N GLY A 192 -19.21 -1.46 -20.17
CA GLY A 192 -19.59 -0.78 -21.41
C GLY A 192 -20.61 0.36 -21.24
N SER A 193 -20.82 0.85 -20.01
CA SER A 193 -21.72 1.96 -19.68
C SER A 193 -20.97 3.25 -19.40
N GLU A 194 -21.33 4.32 -20.11
CA GLU A 194 -20.78 5.66 -19.93
C GLU A 194 -21.18 6.32 -18.60
N THR A 195 -22.22 5.84 -17.93
CA THR A 195 -22.71 6.43 -16.67
C THR A 195 -21.66 6.37 -15.57
N GLY A 196 -20.94 5.26 -15.45
CA GLY A 196 -19.89 5.09 -14.43
C GLY A 196 -18.78 6.14 -14.55
N PRO A 197 -18.11 6.24 -15.72
CA PRO A 197 -17.09 7.26 -15.96
C PRO A 197 -17.61 8.69 -15.81
N LEU A 198 -18.86 8.98 -16.23
CA LEU A 198 -19.44 10.32 -16.12
C LEU A 198 -19.68 10.73 -14.66
N ASN A 199 -20.14 9.82 -13.81
CA ASN A 199 -20.29 10.08 -12.37
C ASN A 199 -18.93 10.37 -11.70
N GLN A 200 -17.88 9.62 -12.09
CA GLN A 200 -16.52 9.88 -11.61
C GLN A 200 -15.99 11.25 -12.06
N ILE A 201 -16.23 11.62 -13.32
CA ILE A 201 -15.89 12.96 -13.84
C ILE A 201 -16.53 14.05 -12.98
N GLU A 202 -17.83 13.94 -12.70
CA GLU A 202 -18.55 14.93 -11.90
C GLU A 202 -17.97 15.06 -10.48
N ALA A 203 -17.64 13.93 -9.85
CA ALA A 203 -17.00 13.91 -8.53
C ALA A 203 -15.62 14.60 -8.57
N TYR A 204 -14.81 14.35 -9.60
CA TYR A 204 -13.47 14.91 -9.73
C TYR A 204 -13.50 16.40 -10.11
N GLU A 205 -14.41 16.82 -10.99
CA GLU A 205 -14.64 18.24 -11.31
C GLU A 205 -15.11 19.00 -10.06
N THR A 206 -16.01 18.42 -9.26
CA THR A 206 -16.45 18.98 -7.98
C THR A 206 -15.29 19.13 -6.99
N TYR A 207 -14.44 18.10 -6.90
CA TYR A 207 -13.25 18.17 -6.05
C TYR A 207 -12.31 19.31 -6.48
N LEU A 208 -12.00 19.44 -7.77
CA LEU A 208 -11.16 20.53 -8.29
C LEU A 208 -11.75 21.92 -8.03
N ASN A 209 -13.07 22.08 -8.18
CA ASN A 209 -13.74 23.34 -7.91
C ASN A 209 -13.64 23.75 -6.43
N ASN A 210 -13.62 22.77 -5.52
CA ASN A 210 -13.45 23.01 -4.09
C ASN A 210 -11.96 23.14 -3.68
N HIS A 211 -11.03 22.64 -4.49
CA HIS A 211 -9.59 22.59 -4.22
C HIS A 211 -8.78 23.27 -5.33
N ILE A 212 -9.09 24.54 -5.61
CA ILE A 212 -8.51 25.33 -6.73
C ILE A 212 -6.97 25.41 -6.68
N ARG A 213 -6.38 25.25 -5.49
CA ARG A 213 -4.93 25.29 -5.26
C ARG A 213 -4.29 23.91 -5.10
N SER A 214 -5.01 22.83 -5.41
CA SER A 214 -4.47 21.47 -5.32
C SER A 214 -3.25 21.33 -6.23
N THR A 215 -2.17 20.82 -5.65
CA THR A 215 -0.95 20.44 -6.36
C THR A 215 -1.17 19.24 -7.28
N TYR A 216 -2.25 18.49 -7.07
CA TYR A 216 -2.67 17.35 -7.89
C TYR A 216 -3.60 17.76 -9.04
N SER A 217 -3.87 19.06 -9.25
CA SER A 217 -4.84 19.53 -10.25
C SER A 217 -4.62 18.93 -11.64
N ASP A 218 -3.37 18.88 -12.10
CA ASP A 218 -3.04 18.33 -13.42
C ASP A 218 -3.20 16.82 -13.49
N ALA A 219 -2.92 16.09 -12.41
CA ALA A 219 -3.12 14.65 -12.33
C ALA A 219 -4.62 14.31 -12.36
N ILE A 220 -5.44 15.09 -11.64
CA ILE A 220 -6.90 14.94 -11.63
C ILE A 220 -7.49 15.24 -13.02
N LYS A 221 -7.02 16.30 -13.68
CA LYS A 221 -7.42 16.59 -15.08
C LYS A 221 -7.02 15.47 -16.04
N LEU A 222 -5.84 14.88 -15.86
CA LEU A 222 -5.39 13.75 -16.68
C LEU A 222 -6.39 12.58 -16.53
N GLU A 223 -6.81 12.31 -15.30
CA GLU A 223 -7.79 11.26 -15.01
C GLU A 223 -9.18 11.59 -15.57
N ILE A 224 -9.67 12.83 -15.43
CA ILE A 224 -10.92 13.29 -16.06
C ILE A 224 -10.86 13.09 -17.59
N ALA A 225 -9.74 13.42 -18.23
CA ALA A 225 -9.56 13.20 -19.67
C ALA A 225 -9.57 11.72 -20.05
N ARG A 226 -9.00 10.84 -19.21
CA ARG A 226 -9.07 9.38 -19.36
C ARG A 226 -10.51 8.90 -19.29
N LEU A 227 -11.28 9.36 -18.31
CA LEU A 227 -12.68 9.00 -18.13
C LEU A 227 -13.58 9.50 -19.27
N TYR A 228 -13.36 10.71 -19.80
CA TYR A 228 -14.11 11.20 -20.95
C TYR A 228 -13.88 10.32 -22.18
N ARG A 229 -12.65 9.82 -22.35
CA ARG A 229 -12.31 8.87 -23.41
C ARG A 229 -13.01 7.53 -23.20
N ILE A 230 -12.97 6.97 -21.99
CA ILE A 230 -13.69 5.73 -21.66
C ILE A 230 -15.18 5.88 -21.94
N ALA A 231 -15.80 6.97 -21.48
CA ALA A 231 -17.21 7.26 -21.73
C ALA A 231 -17.54 7.29 -23.23
N SER A 232 -16.69 7.93 -24.05
CA SER A 232 -16.83 7.93 -25.51
C SER A 232 -16.77 6.50 -26.08
N GLU A 233 -15.80 5.70 -25.66
CA GLU A 233 -15.63 4.31 -26.10
C GLU A 233 -16.81 3.42 -25.67
N CYS A 234 -17.42 3.65 -24.51
CA CYS A 234 -18.64 2.97 -24.07
C CYS A 234 -19.85 3.29 -24.96
N VAL A 235 -20.04 4.58 -25.33
CA VAL A 235 -21.11 4.99 -26.26
C VAL A 235 -20.91 4.36 -27.64
N GLU A 236 -19.66 4.32 -28.12
CA GLU A 236 -19.29 3.65 -29.37
C GLU A 236 -19.42 2.12 -29.31
N HIS A 237 -19.23 1.49 -28.15
CA HIS A 237 -19.42 0.04 -28.02
C HIS A 237 -20.89 -0.34 -28.12
N LYS A 238 -21.78 0.40 -27.44
CA LYS A 238 -23.24 0.23 -27.56
C LYS A 238 -23.73 0.31 -29.02
N TYR A 239 -23.00 1.02 -29.88
CA TYR A 239 -23.28 1.12 -31.33
C TYR A 239 -23.06 -0.21 -32.08
N TYR A 240 -22.05 -1.00 -31.74
CA TYR A 240 -21.74 -2.24 -32.47
C TYR A 240 -22.64 -3.41 -32.06
N ASP A 241 -23.08 -3.44 -30.80
CA ASP A 241 -23.78 -4.59 -30.20
C ASP A 241 -25.31 -4.55 -30.41
N ARG A 242 -25.89 -3.36 -30.58
CA ARG A 242 -27.34 -3.19 -30.76
C ARG A 242 -27.66 -2.68 -32.17
N LYS A 243 -27.93 -3.61 -33.09
CA LYS A 243 -28.62 -3.31 -34.35
C LYS A 243 -30.02 -2.77 -34.03
N HIS A 244 -30.16 -1.44 -33.98
CA HIS A 244 -31.37 -0.61 -34.15
C HIS A 244 -31.52 0.53 -33.12
N ASP A 245 -31.77 1.70 -33.72
CA ASP A 245 -32.46 2.92 -33.24
C ASP A 245 -31.72 3.95 -32.36
N ASN A 246 -31.43 5.08 -33.02
CA ASN A 246 -30.98 6.39 -32.50
C ASN A 246 -29.73 6.41 -31.62
N ILE A 247 -28.59 6.17 -32.28
CA ILE A 247 -27.25 6.42 -31.77
C ILE A 247 -26.98 7.93 -31.71
N ASN A 248 -26.36 8.40 -30.64
CA ASN A 248 -25.85 9.76 -30.54
C ASN A 248 -24.34 9.80 -30.82
N ILE A 249 -23.93 9.56 -32.07
CA ILE A 249 -22.51 9.64 -32.50
C ILE A 249 -21.94 11.02 -32.16
N ASP A 250 -22.76 12.07 -32.33
CA ASP A 250 -22.40 13.43 -31.96
C ASP A 250 -22.06 13.55 -30.47
N TYR A 251 -22.72 12.78 -29.60
CA TYR A 251 -22.41 12.71 -28.17
C TYR A 251 -21.09 12.03 -27.88
N ALA A 252 -20.78 10.89 -28.54
CA ALA A 252 -19.46 10.26 -28.43
C ALA A 252 -18.35 11.23 -28.88
N ILE A 253 -18.52 11.86 -30.06
CA ILE A 253 -17.59 12.88 -30.59
C ILE A 253 -17.41 14.03 -29.60
N LYS A 254 -18.48 14.49 -28.93
CA LYS A 254 -18.43 15.55 -27.92
C LYS A 254 -17.61 15.12 -26.70
N LEU A 255 -17.78 13.90 -26.20
CA LEU A 255 -17.01 13.36 -25.08
C LEU A 255 -15.52 13.23 -25.44
N SER A 256 -15.21 12.65 -26.61
CA SER A 256 -13.86 12.55 -27.14
C SER A 256 -13.19 13.93 -27.31
N SER A 257 -13.93 14.92 -27.82
CA SER A 257 -13.45 16.29 -27.98
C SER A 257 -13.09 16.95 -26.64
N LYS A 258 -13.86 16.69 -25.57
CA LYS A 258 -13.51 17.16 -24.22
C LYS A 258 -12.22 16.52 -23.72
N ALA A 259 -12.04 15.20 -23.89
CA ALA A 259 -10.80 14.52 -23.53
C ALA A 259 -9.59 15.14 -24.26
N VAL A 260 -9.69 15.33 -25.57
CA VAL A 260 -8.63 15.95 -26.40
C VAL A 260 -8.30 17.36 -25.94
N ALA A 261 -9.31 18.17 -25.62
CA ALA A 261 -9.08 19.53 -25.12
C ALA A 261 -8.26 19.53 -23.83
N ILE A 262 -8.60 18.66 -22.88
CA ILE A 262 -7.88 18.54 -21.60
C ILE A 262 -6.46 18.03 -21.83
N TYR A 263 -6.26 16.97 -22.62
CA TYR A 263 -4.91 16.47 -22.91
C TYR A 263 -4.03 17.53 -23.58
N LYS A 264 -4.57 18.34 -24.50
CA LYS A 264 -3.81 19.43 -25.13
C LYS A 264 -3.32 20.46 -24.11
N LEU A 265 -4.13 20.78 -23.09
CA LEU A 265 -3.70 21.65 -21.99
C LEU A 265 -2.55 20.99 -21.20
N LEU A 266 -2.67 19.70 -20.90
CA LEU A 266 -1.70 18.94 -20.09
C LEU A 266 -0.35 18.69 -20.78
N VAL A 267 -0.26 18.84 -22.11
CA VAL A 267 1.05 18.81 -22.82
C VAL A 267 1.97 19.94 -22.35
N SER A 268 1.44 20.99 -21.72
CA SER A 268 2.22 22.08 -21.13
C SER A 268 2.41 21.94 -19.61
N SER A 269 2.00 20.82 -19.00
CA SER A 269 2.16 20.58 -17.56
C SER A 269 3.65 20.62 -17.16
N PRO A 270 4.00 21.22 -16.02
CA PRO A 270 5.37 21.17 -15.50
C PRO A 270 5.81 19.74 -15.12
N ASP A 271 4.87 18.88 -14.73
CA ASP A 271 5.14 17.48 -14.41
C ASP A 271 5.45 16.69 -15.70
N VAL A 272 6.65 16.13 -15.76
CA VAL A 272 7.14 15.35 -16.91
C VAL A 272 6.27 14.13 -17.17
N LYS A 273 5.88 13.40 -16.12
CA LYS A 273 5.08 12.18 -16.27
C LYS A 273 3.70 12.51 -16.82
N ILE A 274 3.03 13.54 -16.29
CA ILE A 274 1.71 13.97 -16.78
C ILE A 274 1.80 14.41 -18.24
N ARG A 275 2.79 15.24 -18.57
CA ARG A 275 3.00 15.74 -19.92
C ARG A 275 3.23 14.62 -20.95
N GLU A 276 4.07 13.65 -20.63
CA GLU A 276 4.32 12.52 -21.53
C GLU A 276 3.09 11.60 -21.64
N SER A 277 2.39 11.33 -20.53
CA SER A 277 1.12 10.59 -20.56
C SER A 277 0.08 11.27 -21.46
N ALA A 278 -0.06 12.60 -21.39
CA ALA A 278 -0.96 13.36 -22.25
C ALA A 278 -0.59 13.27 -23.74
N LYS A 279 0.71 13.32 -24.08
CA LYS A 279 1.19 13.13 -25.46
C LYS A 279 0.88 11.73 -25.98
N VAL A 280 1.14 10.69 -25.18
CA VAL A 280 0.82 9.30 -25.54
C VAL A 280 -0.68 9.11 -25.72
N ALA A 281 -1.50 9.70 -24.85
CA ALA A 281 -2.96 9.63 -24.97
C ALA A 281 -3.45 10.28 -26.27
N LEU A 282 -2.95 11.48 -26.63
CA LEU A 282 -3.27 12.17 -27.89
C LEU A 282 -2.81 11.37 -29.12
N PHE A 283 -1.60 10.79 -29.07
CA PHE A 283 -1.11 9.90 -30.11
C PHE A 283 -2.07 8.70 -30.28
N ASN A 284 -2.48 8.06 -29.19
CA ASN A 284 -3.40 6.94 -29.25
C ASN A 284 -4.77 7.33 -29.83
N ILE A 285 -5.31 8.51 -29.49
CA ILE A 285 -6.58 9.01 -30.04
C ILE A 285 -6.46 9.24 -31.56
N THR A 286 -5.39 9.92 -32.01
CA THR A 286 -5.19 10.20 -33.45
C THR A 286 -4.97 8.96 -34.31
N HIS A 287 -4.60 7.84 -33.68
CA HIS A 287 -4.42 6.53 -34.33
C HIS A 287 -5.58 5.57 -34.05
N ASN A 288 -6.73 6.06 -33.58
CA ASN A 288 -7.94 5.28 -33.27
C ASN A 288 -7.67 4.05 -32.38
N ARG A 289 -6.71 4.15 -31.46
CA ARG A 289 -6.45 3.10 -30.46
C ARG A 289 -7.45 3.23 -29.32
N LYS A 290 -7.96 2.12 -28.80
CA LYS A 290 -8.85 2.14 -27.63
C LYS A 290 -8.07 2.18 -26.32
N THR A 291 -8.70 2.68 -25.26
CA THR A 291 -8.15 2.74 -23.90
C THR A 291 -8.85 1.78 -22.95
N TYR A 292 -10.16 1.56 -23.12
CA TYR A 292 -10.95 0.74 -22.21
C TYR A 292 -11.10 -0.71 -22.67
N ILE A 293 -11.22 -0.94 -23.98
CA ILE A 293 -11.44 -2.27 -24.55
C ILE A 293 -10.17 -2.68 -25.29
N GLY A 294 -9.58 -3.82 -24.92
CA GLY A 294 -8.36 -4.33 -25.55
C GLY A 294 -8.56 -4.57 -27.05
N ASN A 295 -7.48 -4.48 -27.83
CA ASN A 295 -7.53 -4.82 -29.26
C ASN A 295 -7.93 -6.30 -29.51
N ASN A 296 -7.87 -7.14 -28.49
CA ASN A 296 -8.20 -8.57 -28.55
C ASN A 296 -9.57 -8.91 -27.93
N ASP A 297 -10.28 -7.94 -27.34
CA ASP A 297 -11.62 -8.16 -26.75
C ASP A 297 -12.74 -7.92 -27.78
N TRP A 298 -12.48 -8.30 -29.03
CA TRP A 298 -13.39 -8.24 -30.18
C TRP A 298 -13.70 -9.63 -30.72
#